data_AF-A0ABD2P3K8-F1
#
_entry.id   AF-A0ABD2P3K8-F1
#
_cell.length_a   1.000
_cell.length_b   1.000
_cell.length_c   1.000
_cell.angle_alpha   90.00
_cell.angle_beta   90.00
_cell.angle_gamma   90.00
#
_symmetry.space_group_name_H-M   'P 1'
#
loop_
_entity.id
_entity.type
_entity.pdbx_description
1 polymer ?
#
loop_
_entity_poly.entity_id
_entity_poly.type
_entity_poly.pdbx_seq_one_letter_code
_entity_poly.pdbx_strand_id
1 'polypeptide(L)'
;MLKEYGINHKINFHIVNWHDRFDALIGSHDLQILGAKINYENNTLAIGKIVIPFFIELNPQNFVPIKQRITNKISIPVNIENGPVLIQEIRTDSFVIPESITQSVNGICIIPLEQDKPIEVHWHEQLDVQPILNFEENVINSYTQQI
;
A
#
# COMPACT_ATOMS: atom_id res chain seq x y z
N MET A 1 12.03 6.16 -9.31
CA MET A 1 10.74 6.59 -9.93
C MET A 1 10.56 5.92 -11.32
N LEU A 2 9.34 5.57 -11.79
CA LEU A 2 9.14 4.93 -13.13
C LEU A 2 9.78 5.71 -14.31
N LYS A 3 9.91 7.03 -14.16
CA LYS A 3 10.61 7.91 -15.11
C LYS A 3 12.08 7.56 -15.33
N GLU A 4 12.78 7.04 -14.32
CA GLU A 4 14.19 6.59 -14.43
C GLU A 4 14.34 5.42 -15.40
N TYR A 5 13.25 4.70 -15.64
CA TYR A 5 13.18 3.59 -16.59
C TYR A 5 12.59 4.01 -17.96
N GLY A 6 12.47 5.32 -18.21
CA GLY A 6 11.92 5.87 -19.45
C GLY A 6 10.39 5.81 -19.54
N ILE A 7 9.70 5.47 -18.45
CA ILE A 7 8.25 5.42 -18.40
C ILE A 7 7.71 6.78 -17.95
N ASN A 8 7.28 7.58 -18.93
CA ASN A 8 6.75 8.94 -18.69
C ASN A 8 5.21 9.01 -18.65
N HIS A 9 4.54 7.86 -18.78
CA HIS A 9 3.09 7.79 -18.79
C HIS A 9 2.54 7.68 -17.37
N LYS A 10 1.40 8.34 -17.12
CA LYS A 10 0.63 8.12 -15.89
C LYS A 10 -0.09 6.78 -16.02
N ILE A 11 0.07 5.92 -15.02
CA ILE A 11 -0.62 4.63 -14.92
C ILE A 11 -1.78 4.80 -13.95
N ASN A 12 -2.98 4.43 -14.38
CA ASN A 12 -4.15 4.44 -13.49
C ASN A 12 -4.26 3.08 -12.80
N PHE A 13 -4.06 3.09 -11.48
CA PHE A 13 -4.30 1.92 -10.64
C PHE A 13 -5.69 2.02 -10.03
N HIS A 14 -6.47 0.96 -10.17
CA HIS A 14 -7.71 0.83 -9.41
C HIS A 14 -7.43 0.00 -8.16
N ILE A 15 -7.37 0.65 -7.01
CA ILE A 15 -7.22 -0.03 -5.72
C ILE A 15 -8.48 -0.87 -5.46
N VAL A 16 -8.31 -2.17 -5.23
CA VAL A 16 -9.43 -3.09 -5.03
C VAL A 16 -9.61 -3.41 -3.56
N ASN A 17 -10.71 -2.95 -2.97
CA ASN A 17 -11.02 -3.17 -1.56
C ASN A 17 -11.70 -4.52 -1.28
N TRP A 18 -11.89 -5.35 -2.31
CA TRP A 18 -12.68 -6.58 -2.26
C TRP A 18 -11.85 -7.85 -2.36
N HIS A 19 -10.52 -7.75 -2.40
CA HIS A 19 -9.64 -8.90 -2.62
C HIS A 19 -8.45 -8.90 -1.64
N ASP A 20 -8.26 -9.98 -0.88
CA ASP A 20 -7.22 -10.06 0.15
C ASP A 20 -5.79 -10.26 -0.41
N ARG A 21 -5.65 -10.57 -1.70
CA ARG A 21 -4.35 -10.88 -2.34
C ARG A 21 -3.92 -9.93 -3.43
N PHE A 22 -4.78 -9.00 -3.83
CA PHE A 22 -4.48 -8.04 -4.88
C PHE A 22 -4.75 -6.65 -4.31
N ASP A 23 -3.75 -5.79 -4.29
CA ASP A 23 -3.90 -4.43 -3.78
C ASP A 23 -4.50 -3.50 -4.84
N ALA A 24 -4.25 -3.80 -6.13
CA ALA A 24 -4.66 -2.97 -7.24
C ALA A 24 -4.83 -3.76 -8.54
N LEU A 25 -5.62 -3.18 -9.45
CA LEU A 25 -5.75 -3.58 -10.83
C LEU A 25 -5.09 -2.54 -11.74
N ILE A 26 -4.38 -3.03 -12.75
CA ILE A 26 -3.84 -2.23 -13.84
C ILE A 26 -4.69 -2.50 -15.09
N GLY A 27 -5.16 -1.44 -15.73
CA GLY A 27 -5.93 -1.55 -16.97
C GLY A 27 -5.09 -2.12 -18.12
N SER A 28 -5.71 -2.94 -18.96
CA SER A 28 -5.08 -3.41 -20.21
C SER A 28 -4.72 -2.25 -21.14
N HIS A 29 -5.48 -1.16 -21.11
CA HIS A 29 -5.16 0.07 -21.85
C HIS A 29 -3.86 0.72 -21.37
N ASP A 30 -3.68 0.86 -20.05
CA ASP A 30 -2.43 1.39 -19.49
C ASP A 30 -1.24 0.49 -19.85
N LEU A 31 -1.40 -0.84 -19.78
CA LEU A 31 -0.36 -1.78 -20.22
C LEU A 31 0.00 -1.63 -21.70
N GLN A 32 -0.98 -1.36 -22.57
CA GLN A 32 -0.73 -1.10 -23.99
C GLN A 32 0.05 0.20 -24.21
N ILE A 33 -0.31 1.28 -23.53
CA ILE A 33 0.40 2.57 -23.60
C ILE A 33 1.87 2.41 -23.18
N LEU A 34 2.12 1.58 -22.18
CA LEU A 34 3.47 1.26 -21.70
C LEU A 34 4.26 0.37 -22.67
N GLY A 35 3.63 -0.15 -23.73
CA GLY A 35 4.24 -1.14 -24.62
C GLY A 35 4.57 -2.44 -23.89
N ALA A 36 3.78 -2.79 -22.86
CA ALA A 36 4.03 -3.94 -22.03
C ALA A 36 3.85 -5.25 -22.81
N LYS A 37 4.75 -6.21 -22.60
CA LYS A 37 4.72 -7.54 -23.23
C LYS A 37 4.54 -8.59 -22.16
N ILE A 38 3.45 -9.33 -22.23
CA ILE A 38 3.15 -10.44 -21.32
C ILE A 38 3.68 -11.73 -21.94
N ASN A 39 4.64 -12.37 -21.28
CA ASN A 39 5.14 -13.68 -21.61
C ASN A 39 4.55 -14.69 -20.61
N TYR A 40 3.57 -15.46 -21.06
CA TYR A 40 2.90 -16.49 -20.24
C TYR A 40 3.71 -17.78 -20.07
N GLU A 41 4.70 -18.04 -20.94
CA GLU A 41 5.56 -19.22 -20.81
C GLU A 41 6.53 -19.07 -19.63
N ASN A 42 7.08 -17.87 -19.48
CA ASN A 42 8.03 -17.53 -18.42
C ASN A 42 7.36 -16.81 -17.24
N ASN A 43 6.06 -16.56 -17.32
CA ASN A 43 5.29 -15.72 -16.40
C ASN A 43 5.96 -14.36 -16.12
N THR A 44 6.26 -13.60 -17.17
CA THR A 44 6.89 -12.28 -17.03
C THR A 44 6.17 -11.18 -17.80
N LEU A 45 6.06 -10.01 -17.18
CA LEU A 45 5.59 -8.77 -17.78
C LEU A 45 6.81 -7.88 -18.06
N ALA A 46 7.10 -7.63 -19.33
CA ALA A 46 8.21 -6.77 -19.74
C ALA A 46 7.72 -5.38 -20.15
N ILE A 47 8.32 -4.33 -19.60
CA ILE A 47 8.07 -2.93 -19.96
C ILE A 47 9.41 -2.27 -20.25
N GLY A 48 9.71 -2.00 -21.52
CA GLY A 48 11.03 -1.54 -21.93
C GLY A 48 12.13 -2.54 -21.54
N LYS A 49 13.02 -2.14 -20.62
CA LYS A 49 14.09 -2.99 -20.07
C LYS A 49 13.72 -3.66 -18.74
N ILE A 50 12.57 -3.31 -18.15
CA ILE A 50 12.11 -3.90 -16.89
C ILE A 50 11.41 -5.22 -17.21
N VAL A 51 11.73 -6.26 -16.45
CA VAL A 51 11.05 -7.55 -16.50
C VAL A 51 10.53 -7.86 -15.10
N ILE A 52 9.21 -7.98 -14.98
CA ILE A 52 8.51 -8.22 -13.73
C ILE A 52 7.96 -9.65 -13.77
N PRO A 53 8.43 -10.57 -12.93
CA PRO A 53 7.81 -11.88 -12.82
C PRO A 53 6.40 -11.76 -12.22
N PHE A 54 5.47 -12.58 -12.70
CA PHE A 54 4.12 -12.70 -12.14
C PHE A 54 3.75 -14.16 -11.92
N PHE A 55 2.62 -14.39 -11.25
CA PHE A 55 2.02 -15.71 -11.12
C PHE A 55 0.67 -15.71 -11.80
N ILE A 56 0.34 -16.80 -12.51
CA ILE A 56 -0.99 -16.99 -13.09
C ILE A 56 -1.82 -17.79 -12.10
N GLU A 57 -2.98 -17.26 -11.74
CA GLU A 57 -3.92 -17.96 -10.89
C GLU A 57 -5.11 -18.46 -11.71
N LEU A 58 -5.15 -19.78 -11.93
CA LEU A 58 -6.16 -20.46 -12.73
C LEU A 58 -7.13 -21.24 -11.81
N ASN A 59 -8.06 -20.55 -11.15
CA ASN A 59 -9.37 -21.09 -10.70
C ASN A 59 -10.13 -20.07 -9.83
N PRO A 60 -11.10 -19.32 -10.38
CA PRO A 60 -11.83 -18.30 -9.63
C PRO A 60 -12.95 -18.83 -8.71
N GLN A 61 -13.24 -20.13 -8.72
CA GLN A 61 -14.43 -20.67 -8.04
C GLN A 61 -14.35 -20.70 -6.50
N ASN A 62 -13.20 -20.34 -5.92
CA ASN A 62 -13.02 -20.18 -4.48
C ASN A 62 -13.08 -18.71 -4.02
N PHE A 63 -13.44 -17.78 -4.90
CA PHE A 63 -13.70 -16.40 -4.50
C PHE A 63 -15.05 -16.31 -3.79
N VAL A 64 -15.06 -16.70 -2.52
CA VAL A 64 -16.11 -16.27 -1.60
C VAL A 64 -16.07 -14.73 -1.60
N PRO A 65 -17.18 -14.03 -1.91
CA PRO A 65 -17.22 -12.58 -1.76
C PRO A 65 -16.83 -12.26 -0.33
N ILE A 66 -15.69 -11.60 -0.15
CA ILE A 66 -15.22 -11.23 1.18
C ILE A 66 -16.30 -10.35 1.80
N LYS A 67 -16.80 -10.75 2.97
CA LYS A 67 -17.72 -9.96 3.78
C LYS A 67 -17.17 -8.54 3.85
N GLN A 68 -18.03 -7.53 3.72
CA GLN A 68 -17.66 -6.13 3.90
C GLN A 68 -16.69 -6.03 5.08
N ARG A 69 -15.40 -5.77 4.77
CA ARG A 69 -14.39 -5.52 5.80
C ARG A 69 -14.94 -4.40 6.64
N ILE A 70 -15.23 -4.69 7.91
CA ILE A 70 -15.64 -3.66 8.86
C ILE A 70 -14.45 -2.70 8.89
N THR A 71 -14.62 -1.54 8.28
CA THR A 71 -13.56 -0.53 8.16
C THR A 71 -13.50 0.20 9.48
N ASN A 72 -13.03 -0.52 10.51
CA ASN A 72 -12.65 0.10 11.75
C ASN A 72 -11.51 1.07 11.45
N LYS A 73 -11.58 2.25 12.04
CA LYS A 73 -10.57 3.27 11.90
C LYS A 73 -10.13 3.67 13.29
N ILE A 74 -8.83 3.89 13.44
CA ILE A 74 -8.26 4.44 14.65
C ILE A 74 -7.75 5.84 14.36
N SER A 75 -8.11 6.77 15.23
CA SER A 75 -7.54 8.11 15.26
C SER A 75 -6.34 8.10 16.18
N ILE A 76 -5.17 8.42 15.64
CA ILE A 76 -3.90 8.45 16.38
C ILE A 76 -3.45 9.91 16.44
N PRO A 77 -3.39 10.51 17.65
CA PRO A 77 -2.79 11.81 17.82
C PRO A 77 -1.27 11.69 17.65
N VAL A 78 -0.68 12.53 16.82
CA VAL A 78 0.74 12.53 16.50
C VAL A 78 1.35 13.90 16.75
N ASN A 79 2.66 13.96 16.97
CA ASN A 79 3.38 15.21 17.23
C ASN A 79 3.65 16.07 15.98
N ILE A 80 3.15 15.66 14.80
CA ILE A 80 3.29 16.40 13.54
C ILE A 80 1.92 16.90 13.09
N GLU A 81 1.77 18.22 13.03
CA GLU A 81 0.49 18.87 12.72
C GLU A 81 -0.06 18.53 11.33
N ASN A 82 0.73 18.71 10.27
CA ASN A 82 0.27 18.48 8.90
C ASN A 82 1.40 17.92 8.03
N GLY A 83 1.16 16.80 7.34
CA GLY A 83 2.14 16.21 6.42
C GLY A 83 2.11 14.68 6.37
N PRO A 84 2.85 14.07 5.42
CA PRO A 84 3.04 12.63 5.39
C PRO A 84 3.94 12.19 6.55
N VAL A 85 3.51 11.16 7.28
CA VAL A 85 4.20 10.61 8.44
C VAL A 85 4.30 9.10 8.34
N LEU A 86 5.34 8.54 8.93
CA LEU A 86 5.48 7.09 9.13
C LEU A 86 5.05 6.76 10.57
N ILE A 87 3.99 5.97 10.69
CA ILE A 87 3.57 5.38 11.96
C ILE A 87 4.16 3.98 12.01
N GLN A 88 5.05 3.77 12.96
CA GLN A 88 5.63 2.46 13.25
C GLN A 88 4.54 1.47 13.69
N GLU A 89 4.77 0.18 13.46
CA GLU A 89 3.84 -0.85 13.89
C GLU A 89 3.64 -0.81 15.42
N ILE A 90 2.40 -0.81 15.88
CA ILE A 90 2.05 -0.86 17.29
C ILE A 90 1.35 -2.18 17.56
N ARG A 91 1.99 -3.05 18.35
CA ARG A 91 1.43 -4.32 18.79
C ARG A 91 0.99 -4.24 20.24
N THR A 92 -0.23 -4.70 20.49
CA THR A 92 -0.76 -4.95 21.83
C THR A 92 -1.28 -6.38 21.90
N ASP A 93 -1.61 -6.86 23.09
CA ASP A 93 -2.20 -8.19 23.26
C ASP A 93 -3.59 -8.32 22.59
N SER A 94 -4.27 -7.20 22.36
CA SER A 94 -5.64 -7.16 21.84
C SER A 94 -5.72 -6.83 20.35
N PHE A 95 -4.73 -6.11 19.81
CA PHE A 95 -4.77 -5.63 18.43
C PHE A 95 -3.38 -5.23 17.90
N VAL A 96 -3.29 -5.17 16.58
CA VAL A 96 -2.12 -4.67 15.85
C VAL A 96 -2.54 -3.49 14.98
N ILE A 97 -1.84 -2.36 15.13
CA ILE A 97 -1.85 -1.25 14.17
C ILE A 97 -0.65 -1.49 13.24
N PRO A 98 -0.86 -1.75 11.95
CA PRO A 98 0.24 -2.03 11.04
C PRO A 98 1.13 -0.79 10.87
N GLU A 99 2.41 -1.01 10.56
CA GLU A 99 3.25 0.08 10.07
C GLU A 99 2.58 0.72 8.86
N SER A 100 2.41 2.04 8.89
CA SER A 100 1.59 2.75 7.93
C SER A 100 2.22 4.09 7.57
N ILE A 101 2.28 4.35 6.27
CA ILE A 101 2.51 5.70 5.78
C ILE A 101 1.14 6.37 5.60
N THR A 102 0.93 7.47 6.30
CA THR A 102 -0.35 8.19 6.28
C THR A 102 -0.16 9.70 6.32
N GLN A 103 -1.25 10.43 6.17
CA GLN A 103 -1.28 11.88 6.22
C GLN A 103 -1.79 12.33 7.59
N SER A 104 -0.97 13.12 8.30
CA SER A 104 -1.43 13.86 9.48
C SER A 104 -2.18 15.12 9.04
N VAL A 105 -3.31 15.36 9.70
CA VAL A 105 -4.12 16.58 9.55
C VAL A 105 -4.50 17.08 10.94
N ASN A 106 -4.03 18.27 11.30
CA ASN A 106 -4.18 18.87 12.64
C ASN A 106 -3.71 17.93 13.77
N GLY A 107 -2.58 17.26 13.57
CA GLY A 107 -1.99 16.36 14.56
C GLY A 107 -2.73 15.04 14.72
N ILE A 108 -3.62 14.68 13.78
CA ILE A 108 -4.38 13.43 13.82
C ILE A 108 -4.14 12.64 12.54
N CYS A 109 -3.79 11.36 12.72
CA CYS A 109 -3.73 10.36 11.67
C CYS A 109 -4.90 9.39 11.78
N ILE A 110 -5.52 9.05 10.66
CA ILE A 110 -6.59 8.05 10.61
C ILE A 110 -6.04 6.80 9.91
N ILE A 111 -5.95 5.69 10.64
CA ILE A 111 -5.48 4.41 10.08
C ILE A 111 -6.66 3.44 9.99
N PRO A 112 -6.90 2.80 8.82
CA PRO A 112 -7.82 1.69 8.72
C PRO A 112 -7.24 0.45 9.42
N LEU A 113 -8.02 -0.18 10.29
CA LEU A 113 -7.68 -1.42 10.97
C LEU A 113 -8.50 -2.57 10.39
N GLU A 114 -7.81 -3.62 9.97
CA GLU A 114 -8.44 -4.86 9.50
C GLU A 114 -8.77 -5.75 10.68
N GLN A 115 -9.87 -5.43 11.39
CA GLN A 115 -10.27 -6.14 12.61
C GLN A 115 -11.78 -6.36 12.64
N ASP A 116 -12.20 -7.54 13.10
CA ASP A 116 -13.61 -7.96 13.12
C ASP A 116 -14.47 -7.21 14.15
N LYS A 117 -13.85 -6.57 15.15
CA LYS A 117 -14.55 -5.85 16.22
C LYS A 117 -14.08 -4.40 16.29
N PRO A 118 -14.99 -3.44 16.54
CA PRO A 118 -14.60 -2.07 16.84
C PRO A 118 -13.68 -2.04 18.06
N ILE A 119 -12.62 -1.25 17.97
CA ILE A 119 -11.70 -1.00 19.08
C ILE A 119 -11.72 0.49 19.38
N GLU A 120 -11.89 0.81 20.65
CA GLU A 120 -11.71 2.16 21.18
C GLU A 120 -10.33 2.23 21.83
N VAL A 121 -9.52 3.19 21.39
CA VAL A 121 -8.18 3.42 21.94
C VAL A 121 -8.13 4.83 22.49
N HIS A 122 -7.80 4.93 23.78
CA HIS A 122 -7.56 6.21 24.44
C HIS A 122 -6.06 6.46 24.51
N TRP A 123 -5.64 7.56 23.88
CA TRP A 123 -4.24 7.99 23.89
C TRP A 123 -4.02 8.93 25.05
N HIS A 124 -3.03 8.63 25.89
CA HIS A 124 -2.64 9.52 26.99
C HIS A 124 -1.69 10.63 26.54
N GLU A 125 -0.92 10.37 25.48
CA GLU A 125 0.06 11.28 24.91
C GLU A 125 0.02 11.19 23.37
N GLN A 126 0.58 12.21 22.70
CA GLN A 126 0.80 12.15 21.26
C GLN A 126 1.88 11.13 20.93
N LEU A 127 1.69 10.37 19.86
CA LEU A 127 2.73 9.50 19.33
C LEU A 127 3.83 10.33 18.67
N ASP A 128 5.08 10.07 19.04
CA ASP A 128 6.24 10.62 18.34
C ASP A 128 6.42 9.88 17.01
N VAL A 129 6.20 10.59 15.90
CA VAL A 129 6.28 10.03 14.56
C VAL A 129 7.31 10.77 13.73
N GLN A 130 7.87 10.06 12.74
CA GLN A 130 8.85 10.67 11.86
C GLN A 130 8.15 11.36 10.68
N PRO A 131 8.49 12.63 10.38
CA PRO A 131 8.07 13.23 9.12
C PRO A 131 8.75 12.47 8.00
N ILE A 132 8.01 12.17 6.94
CA ILE A 132 8.64 11.65 5.75
C ILE A 132 9.18 12.82 4.94
N LEU A 133 10.39 13.27 5.30
CA LEU A 133 11.17 14.17 4.47
C LEU A 133 11.57 13.40 3.20
N ASN A 134 11.29 13.95 2.02
CA ASN A 134 11.51 13.31 0.73
C ASN A 134 10.82 11.94 0.61
N PHE A 135 9.47 11.90 0.69
CA PHE A 135 8.69 10.70 0.39
C PHE A 135 9.07 10.04 -0.95
N GLU A 136 9.55 10.84 -1.92
CA GLU A 136 10.07 10.33 -3.20
C GLU A 136 11.43 9.61 -3.10
N GLU A 137 12.28 9.89 -2.10
CA GLU A 137 13.63 9.31 -1.96
C GLU A 137 13.69 8.16 -0.93
N ASN A 138 12.92 8.21 0.16
CA ASN A 138 13.02 7.20 1.24
C ASN A 138 12.41 5.83 0.89
N VAL A 139 11.54 5.76 -0.12
CA VAL A 139 11.10 4.48 -0.72
C VAL A 139 12.25 3.77 -1.44
N ILE A 140 13.34 4.46 -1.79
CA ILE A 140 14.46 3.89 -2.55
C ILE A 140 15.45 3.15 -1.63
N ASN A 141 15.60 3.56 -0.36
CA ASN A 141 16.65 3.04 0.53
C ASN A 141 16.25 1.83 1.38
N SER A 142 14.96 1.57 1.59
CA SER A 142 14.50 0.39 2.35
C SER A 142 14.57 -0.92 1.56
N TYR A 143 14.73 -0.87 0.23
CA TYR A 143 14.90 -2.05 -0.63
C TYR A 143 16.37 -2.41 -0.93
N THR A 144 17.33 -1.59 -0.49
CA THR A 144 18.76 -1.80 -0.77
C THR A 144 19.53 -2.46 0.36
N GLN A 145 18.92 -2.71 1.53
CA GLN A 145 19.58 -3.35 2.68
C GLN A 145 19.21 -4.83 2.90
N GLN A 146 18.56 -5.47 1.93
CA GLN A 146 18.39 -6.93 1.93
C GLN A 146 18.97 -7.53 0.63
N ILE A 147 20.30 -7.45 0.48
CA ILE A 147 21.07 -8.33 -0.41
C ILE A 147 22.31 -8.80 0.36
#